data_AF-A0A3R9AAV5-F1
#
_entry.id   AF-A0A3R9AAV5-F1
#
_cell.length_a   1.000
_cell.length_b   1.000
_cell.length_c   1.000
_cell.angle_alpha   90.00
_cell.angle_beta   90.00
_cell.angle_gamma   90.00
#
_symmetry.space_group_name_H-M   'P 1'
#
loop_
_entity.id
_entity.type
_entity.pdbx_description
1 polymer ?
#
loop_
_entity_poly.entity_id
_entity_poly.type
_entity_poly.pdbx_seq_one_letter_code
_entity_poly.pdbx_strand_id
1 'polypeptide(L)'
;MRYYFTYDASSVMRRVIIIAPGDSDDVLVYCPPIDGQDPWVEEMDDLEAAERLASTLVQKTGQSVVLMTRDSVDWWKSGLTPVNQR
;
A
#
# COMPACT_ATOMS: atom_id res chain seq x y z
N MET A 1 -3.32 11.41 -2.91
CA MET A 1 -2.80 11.91 -1.61
C MET A 1 -2.07 10.80 -0.86
N ARG A 2 -1.01 11.08 -0.09
CA ARG A 2 -0.23 10.04 0.62
C ARG A 2 -0.39 10.11 2.14
N TYR A 3 -0.61 8.96 2.76
CA TYR A 3 -0.79 8.75 4.20
C TYR A 3 0.32 7.83 4.75
N TYR A 4 0.90 8.20 5.89
CA TYR A 4 2.00 7.45 6.52
C TYR A 4 1.54 6.79 7.82
N PHE A 5 2.16 5.66 8.15
CA PHE A 5 1.79 4.85 9.30
C PHE A 5 3.05 4.46 10.08
N THR A 6 2.97 4.47 11.41
CA THR A 6 3.87 3.62 12.21
C THR A 6 3.38 2.17 12.14
N TYR A 7 4.23 1.20 12.49
CA TYR A 7 3.88 -0.20 12.32
C TYR A 7 4.42 -1.14 13.41
N ASP A 8 3.69 -2.22 13.64
CA ASP A 8 4.16 -3.41 14.34
C ASP A 8 4.78 -4.39 13.33
N ALA A 9 6.10 -4.58 13.44
CA ALA A 9 6.89 -5.41 12.53
C ALA A 9 6.46 -6.89 12.48
N SER A 10 5.74 -7.38 13.51
CA SER A 10 5.24 -8.76 13.59
C SER A 10 3.97 -8.99 12.80
N SER A 11 3.20 -7.93 12.54
CA SER A 11 1.85 -8.00 11.96
C SER A 11 1.70 -7.28 10.62
N VAL A 12 2.64 -6.39 10.27
CA VAL A 12 2.57 -5.56 9.06
C VAL A 12 2.64 -6.39 7.77
N MET A 13 1.82 -6.02 6.79
CA MET A 13 1.90 -6.56 5.43
C MET A 13 3.22 -6.12 4.76
N ARG A 14 4.03 -7.08 4.30
CA ARG A 14 5.36 -6.82 3.71
C ARG A 14 5.38 -6.86 2.18
N ARG A 15 4.22 -6.67 1.56
CA ARG A 15 4.08 -6.71 0.10
C ARG A 15 3.46 -5.40 -0.39
N VAL A 16 3.91 -4.95 -1.54
CA VAL A 16 3.27 -3.88 -2.30
C VAL A 16 1.94 -4.42 -2.82
N ILE A 17 0.86 -3.68 -2.59
CA ILE A 17 -0.49 -4.07 -2.97
C ILE A 17 -1.20 -2.88 -3.62
N ILE A 18 -1.87 -3.12 -4.74
CA ILE A 18 -2.90 -2.23 -5.29
C ILE A 18 -4.24 -2.60 -4.65
N ILE A 19 -4.92 -1.61 -4.07
CA ILE A 19 -6.27 -1.76 -3.49
C ILE A 19 -7.22 -1.01 -4.42
N ALA A 20 -8.10 -1.73 -5.10
CA ALA A 20 -9.09 -1.17 -6.01
C ALA A 20 -10.45 -1.86 -5.75
N PRO A 21 -11.17 -1.43 -4.70
CA PRO A 21 -12.44 -2.05 -4.30
C PRO A 21 -13.44 -2.07 -5.45
N GLY A 22 -14.21 -3.15 -5.60
CA GLY A 22 -15.15 -3.26 -6.72
C GLY A 22 -16.35 -2.30 -6.66
N ASP A 23 -16.57 -1.68 -5.50
CA ASP A 23 -17.68 -0.78 -5.16
C ASP A 23 -17.24 0.69 -5.02
N SER A 24 -15.98 1.01 -5.29
CA SER A 24 -15.44 2.38 -5.29
C SER A 24 -14.56 2.62 -6.52
N ASP A 25 -14.48 3.89 -6.94
CA ASP A 25 -13.50 4.34 -7.94
C ASP A 25 -12.13 4.62 -7.31
N ASP A 26 -12.00 4.47 -5.98
CA ASP A 26 -10.75 4.70 -5.26
C ASP A 26 -9.71 3.61 -5.61
N VAL A 27 -8.57 4.05 -6.13
CA VAL A 27 -7.41 3.19 -6.33
C VAL A 27 -6.29 3.64 -5.41
N LEU A 28 -5.83 2.73 -4.55
CA LEU A 28 -4.75 2.99 -3.61
C LEU A 28 -3.56 2.08 -3.90
N VAL A 29 -2.36 2.57 -3.64
CA VAL A 29 -1.14 1.76 -3.57
C VAL A 29 -0.63 1.76 -2.15
N TYR A 30 -0.54 0.57 -1.56
CA TYR A 30 0.16 0.35 -0.30
C TYR A 30 1.63 0.00 -0.57
N CYS A 31 2.52 0.74 0.10
CA CYS A 31 3.94 0.44 0.17
C CYS A 31 4.29 -0.07 1.57
N PRO A 32 4.87 -1.28 1.69
CA PRO A 32 5.32 -1.78 2.97
C PRO A 32 6.55 -1.00 3.48
N PRO A 33 6.96 -1.22 4.74
CA PRO A 33 8.22 -0.67 5.23
C PRO A 33 9.38 -1.19 4.36
N ILE A 34 10.19 -0.27 3.83
CA ILE A 34 11.33 -0.58 2.96
C ILE A 34 12.48 0.38 3.23
N ASP A 35 13.72 -0.11 3.28
CA ASP A 35 14.94 0.70 3.43
C ASP A 35 14.90 1.68 4.62
N GLY A 36 14.32 1.25 5.74
CA GLY A 36 14.17 2.07 6.95
C GLY A 36 13.09 3.14 6.86
N GLN A 37 12.29 3.17 5.79
CA GLN A 37 11.11 4.02 5.66
C GLN A 37 9.89 3.35 6.27
N ASP A 38 9.04 4.18 6.88
CA ASP A 38 7.73 3.78 7.36
C ASP A 38 6.78 3.43 6.21
N PRO A 39 5.82 2.50 6.45
CA PRO A 39 4.82 2.15 5.47
C PRO A 39 3.90 3.33 5.17
N TRP A 40 3.38 3.34 3.95
CA TRP A 40 2.48 4.38 3.49
C TRP A 40 1.47 3.84 2.48
N VAL A 41 0.41 4.63 2.30
CA VAL A 41 -0.63 4.41 1.30
C VAL A 41 -0.77 5.67 0.48
N GLU A 42 -0.95 5.53 -0.83
CA GLU A 42 -1.19 6.65 -1.72
C GLU A 42 -2.42 6.42 -2.58
N GLU A 43 -3.32 7.39 -2.60
CA GLU A 43 -4.42 7.46 -3.58
C GLU A 43 -3.87 7.82 -4.95
N MET A 44 -4.33 7.08 -5.95
CA MET A 44 -3.94 7.19 -7.36
C MET A 44 -5.12 7.67 -8.19
N ASP A 45 -4.82 8.34 -9.30
CA ASP A 45 -5.84 8.85 -10.22
C ASP A 45 -6.60 7.71 -10.93
N ASP A 46 -5.90 6.63 -11.28
CA ASP A 46 -6.45 5.46 -11.95
C ASP A 46 -5.61 4.19 -11.71
N LEU A 47 -6.10 3.06 -12.23
CA LEU A 47 -5.43 1.76 -12.12
C LEU A 47 -4.09 1.75 -12.87
N GLU A 48 -3.97 2.44 -14.00
CA GLU A 48 -2.74 2.47 -14.79
C GLU A 48 -1.61 3.19 -14.02
N ALA A 49 -1.93 4.30 -13.37
CA ALA A 49 -1.04 5.03 -12.48
C ALA A 49 -0.61 4.16 -11.29
N ALA A 50 -1.56 3.43 -10.68
CA ALA A 50 -1.28 2.51 -9.59
C ALA A 50 -0.34 1.37 -10.02
N GLU A 51 -0.57 0.76 -11.19
CA GLU A 51 0.28 -0.30 -11.74
C GLU A 51 1.70 0.18 -12.03
N ARG A 52 1.87 1.39 -12.57
CA ARG A 52 3.19 2.00 -12.79
C ARG A 52 3.95 2.20 -11.48
N LEU A 53 3.29 2.78 -10.48
CA LEU A 53 3.90 3.00 -9.16
C LEU A 53 4.24 1.66 -8.49
N ALA A 54 3.29 0.73 -8.42
CA ALA A 54 3.48 -0.57 -7.81
C ALA A 54 4.61 -1.36 -8.50
N SER A 55 4.69 -1.34 -9.83
CA SER A 55 5.77 -1.97 -10.60
C SER A 55 7.16 -1.43 -10.22
N THR A 56 7.25 -0.13 -9.94
CA THR A 56 8.50 0.49 -9.47
C THR A 56 8.83 0.06 -8.04
N LEU A 57 7.83 -0.05 -7.17
CA LEU A 57 8.02 -0.42 -5.76
C LEU A 57 8.37 -1.91 -5.58
N VAL A 58 7.80 -2.80 -6.39
CA VAL A 58 8.11 -4.24 -6.30
C VAL A 58 9.56 -4.52 -6.65
N GLN A 59 10.15 -3.77 -7.59
CA GLN A 59 11.58 -3.85 -7.90
C GLN A 59 12.46 -3.49 -6.70
N LYS A 60 12.04 -2.49 -5.90
CA LYS A 60 12.78 -2.08 -4.70
C LYS A 60 12.64 -3.08 -3.55
N THR A 61 11.43 -3.60 -3.34
CA THR A 61 11.14 -4.57 -2.27
C THR A 61 11.65 -5.99 -2.57
N GLY A 62 12.11 -6.27 -3.80
CA GLY A 62 12.46 -7.62 -4.25
C GLY A 62 11.24 -8.51 -4.49
N GLN A 63 10.03 -7.92 -4.52
CA GLN A 63 8.79 -8.62 -4.83
C GLN A 63 8.72 -8.92 -6.33
N SER A 64 8.38 -10.17 -6.69
CA SER A 64 8.40 -10.61 -8.09
C SER A 64 7.20 -10.16 -8.92
N VAL A 65 6.04 -9.93 -8.28
CA VAL A 65 4.78 -9.59 -8.94
C VAL A 65 4.01 -8.58 -8.11
N VAL A 66 3.30 -7.64 -8.75
CA VAL A 66 2.37 -6.75 -8.05
C VAL A 66 1.15 -7.54 -7.60
N LEU A 67 0.75 -7.37 -6.34
CA LEU A 67 -0.52 -7.92 -5.83
C LEU A 67 -1.62 -6.88 -5.99
N MET A 68 -2.83 -7.34 -6.29
CA MET A 68 -4.01 -6.50 -6.37
C MET A 68 -5.16 -7.15 -5.60
N THR A 69 -5.91 -6.34 -4.86
CA THR A 69 -7.15 -6.76 -4.20
C THR A 69 -8.31 -5.88 -4.64
N ARG A 70 -9.48 -6.51 -4.80
CA ARG A 70 -10.78 -5.83 -5.02
C ARG A 70 -11.68 -5.86 -3.79
N ASP A 71 -11.15 -6.37 -2.69
CA ASP A 71 -11.86 -6.43 -1.42
C ASP A 71 -11.94 -5.03 -0.80
N SER A 72 -13.08 -4.71 -0.19
CA SER A 72 -13.27 -3.50 0.61
C SER A 72 -12.81 -3.68 2.07
N VAL A 73 -12.44 -4.91 2.47
CA VAL A 73 -11.91 -5.20 3.80
C VAL A 73 -10.44 -4.75 3.91
N ASP A 74 -10.18 -3.90 4.90
CA ASP A 74 -8.87 -3.34 5.23
C ASP A 74 -7.89 -4.32 5.93
N TRP A 75 -7.91 -5.62 5.59
CA TRP A 75 -7.04 -6.63 6.22
C TRP A 75 -5.54 -6.28 6.10
N TRP A 76 -5.17 -5.55 5.04
CA TRP A 76 -3.83 -5.08 4.76
C TRP A 76 -3.35 -3.98 5.72
N LYS A 77 -4.26 -3.32 6.47
CA LYS A 77 -3.92 -2.35 7.53
C LYS A 77 -3.51 -3.00 8.85
N SER A 78 -3.50 -4.33 8.94
CA SER A 78 -3.10 -5.05 10.16
C SER A 78 -1.71 -4.61 10.62
N GLY A 79 -1.61 -4.21 11.89
CA GLY A 79 -0.36 -3.71 12.47
C GLY A 79 0.03 -2.29 12.05
N LEU A 80 -0.80 -1.53 11.32
CA LEU A 80 -0.56 -0.13 10.98
C LEU A 80 -1.27 0.81 11.96
N THR A 81 -0.60 1.89 12.35
CA THR A 81 -1.18 2.99 13.14
C THR A 81 -0.94 4.31 12.41
N PRO A 82 -1.97 5.12 12.11
CA PRO A 82 -1.80 6.40 11.43
C PRO A 82 -0.83 7.31 12.20
N VAL A 83 0.10 7.93 11.48
CA VAL A 83 0.89 9.03 12.05
C VAL A 83 -0.04 10.23 12.14
N ASN A 84 -0.65 10.48 13.31
CA ASN A 84 -1.48 11.67 13.50
C ASN A 84 -0.68 12.91 13.07
N GLN A 85 -1.24 13.71 12.16
CA GLN A 85 -0.80 15.07 11.90
C GLN A 85 -0.76 15.80 13.25
N ARG A 86 0.44 16.02 13.78
CA ARG A 86 0.65 17.01 14.84
C ARG A 86 0.65 18.40 14.23
#